data_AF-A0A6P1Y6M6-F1
#
_entry.id   AF-A0A6P1Y6M6-F1
#
_cell.length_a   1.000
_cell.length_b   1.000
_cell.length_c   1.000
_cell.angle_alpha   90.00
_cell.angle_beta   90.00
_cell.angle_gamma   90.00
#
_symmetry.space_group_name_H-M   'P 1'
#
loop_
_entity.id
_entity.type
_entity.pdbx_description
1 polymer ?
#
loop_
_entity_poly.entity_id
_entity_poly.type
_entity_poly.pdbx_seq_one_letter_code
_entity_poly.pdbx_strand_id
1 'polypeptide(L)'
;MTIAGRNRILIFGICITALMVIGSISCCIVIVAHNLLAKLPTVSESTFQLFRLPFFAYNNYAAMIGIAAFPLIALALLVCIFFLFEKTHALEISFFGLFIFALSVEALQLLFPLQERYPLLTVFMASVARIIFFFRFGACLALLTSSLFAHKTFTRETGSIIFLLSFIAFALSHVIPIDTIQVVSFFSFSRSYRYLLYSFSGIVCVLAVVSFLLVGIYRSITEYRKAAIQLLIMLIAYTLLLYTGSWFFTVFGIVALLVGGGLFLKAIHQFYLWQ
;
A
#
# COMPACT_ATOMS: atom_id res chain seq x y z
N MET A 1 -14.47 5.42 19.55
CA MET A 1 -13.06 5.72 19.91
C MET A 1 -12.94 7.19 20.33
N THR A 2 -12.10 7.53 21.32
CA THR A 2 -11.82 8.92 21.71
C THR A 2 -10.70 9.51 20.82
N ILE A 3 -10.62 10.84 20.70
CA ILE A 3 -9.55 11.54 19.95
C ILE A 3 -8.16 11.12 20.44
N ALA A 4 -7.98 11.04 21.77
CA ALA A 4 -6.75 10.57 22.38
C ALA A 4 -6.43 9.10 22.02
N GLY A 5 -7.43 8.23 21.96
CA GLY A 5 -7.27 6.84 21.54
C GLY A 5 -6.80 6.72 20.09
N ARG A 6 -7.39 7.50 19.18
CA ARG A 6 -6.96 7.57 17.77
C ARG A 6 -5.49 8.01 17.67
N ASN A 7 -5.12 9.08 18.36
CA ASN A 7 -3.77 9.65 18.26
C ASN A 7 -2.71 8.68 18.79
N ARG A 8 -3.01 7.94 19.86
CA ARG A 8 -2.12 6.87 20.36
C ARG A 8 -1.91 5.77 19.32
N ILE A 9 -2.96 5.31 18.66
CA ILE A 9 -2.87 4.30 17.60
C ILE A 9 -2.07 4.83 16.41
N LEU A 10 -2.28 6.09 16.04
CA LEU A 10 -1.58 6.72 14.92
C LEU A 10 -0.08 6.87 15.23
N ILE A 11 0.28 7.35 16.43
CA ILE A 11 1.68 7.44 16.89
C ILE A 11 2.32 6.05 16.89
N PHE A 12 1.61 5.03 17.39
CA PHE A 12 2.11 3.66 17.35
C PHE A 12 2.35 3.17 15.91
N GLY A 13 1.44 3.48 14.99
CA GLY A 13 1.62 3.24 13.56
C GLY A 13 2.85 3.95 12.98
N ILE A 14 3.06 5.23 13.32
CA ILE A 14 4.26 6.00 12.92
C ILE A 14 5.52 5.31 13.41
N CYS A 15 5.59 4.91 14.68
CA CYS A 15 6.75 4.22 15.23
C CYS A 15 7.05 2.91 14.49
N ILE A 16 6.02 2.09 14.21
CA ILE A 16 6.21 0.85 13.45
C ILE A 16 6.67 1.15 12.01
N THR A 17 6.07 2.13 11.33
CA THR A 17 6.50 2.49 9.97
C THR A 17 7.94 2.99 9.94
N ALA A 18 8.39 3.74 10.96
CA ALA A 18 9.78 4.17 11.09
C ALA A 18 10.73 2.97 11.28
N LEU A 19 10.34 1.96 12.05
CA LEU A 19 11.10 0.70 12.15
C LEU A 19 11.15 -0.03 10.81
N MET A 20 10.05 -0.05 10.05
CA MET A 20 10.02 -0.63 8.69
C MET A 20 10.92 0.14 7.72
N VAL A 21 11.02 1.47 7.83
CA VAL A 21 11.98 2.27 7.05
C VAL A 21 13.41 1.83 7.35
N ILE A 22 13.79 1.77 8.63
CA ILE A 22 15.14 1.34 9.03
C ILE A 22 15.44 -0.08 8.53
N GLY A 23 14.48 -1.00 8.67
CA GLY A 23 14.59 -2.38 8.18
C GLY A 23 14.71 -2.47 6.66
N SER A 24 13.96 -1.64 5.92
CA SER A 24 14.03 -1.61 4.46
C SER A 24 15.38 -1.11 3.95
N ILE A 25 15.93 -0.06 4.58
CA ILE A 25 17.23 0.51 4.23
C ILE A 25 18.34 -0.51 4.51
N SER A 26 18.31 -1.18 5.68
CA SER A 26 19.30 -2.20 6.00
C SER A 26 19.25 -3.38 5.04
N CYS A 27 18.05 -3.85 4.66
CA CYS A 27 17.88 -4.89 3.64
C CYS A 27 18.46 -4.45 2.29
N CYS A 28 18.17 -3.23 1.84
CA CYS A 28 18.71 -2.69 0.59
C CYS A 28 20.25 -2.65 0.60
N ILE A 29 20.87 -2.22 1.70
CA ILE A 29 22.33 -2.18 1.84
C ILE A 29 22.92 -3.59 1.68
N VAL A 30 22.36 -4.58 2.37
CA VAL A 30 22.81 -5.98 2.30
C VAL A 30 22.65 -6.56 0.89
N ILE A 31 21.51 -6.29 0.24
CA ILE A 31 21.21 -6.76 -1.11
C ILE A 31 22.22 -6.20 -2.13
N VAL A 32 22.53 -4.90 -2.04
CA VAL A 32 23.48 -4.23 -2.93
C VAL A 32 24.92 -4.68 -2.64
N ALA A 33 25.32 -4.75 -1.37
CA ALA A 33 26.68 -5.16 -0.98
C ALA A 33 27.03 -6.59 -1.47
N HIS A 34 26.04 -7.49 -1.49
CA HIS A 34 26.24 -8.88 -1.90
C HIS A 34 25.76 -9.20 -3.33
N ASN A 35 25.32 -8.20 -4.10
CA ASN A 35 24.83 -8.36 -5.48
C ASN A 35 23.79 -9.49 -5.64
N LEU A 36 22.88 -9.64 -4.67
CA LEU A 36 21.90 -10.74 -4.65
C LEU A 36 20.88 -10.65 -5.81
N LEU A 37 20.69 -9.46 -6.37
CA LEU A 37 19.74 -9.19 -7.46
C LEU A 37 20.22 -9.61 -8.85
N ALA A 38 21.53 -9.84 -9.02
CA ALA A 38 22.12 -10.21 -10.31
C ALA A 38 21.75 -11.64 -10.75
N LYS A 39 21.32 -12.49 -9.82
CA LYS A 39 20.96 -13.90 -10.07
C LYS A 39 19.47 -14.14 -10.26
N LEU A 40 18.63 -13.13 -10.00
CA LEU A 40 17.17 -13.25 -10.09
C LEU A 40 16.71 -13.13 -11.56
N PRO A 41 15.75 -13.96 -12.00
CA PRO A 41 15.27 -13.94 -13.38
C PRO A 41 14.67 -12.56 -13.72
N THR A 42 15.18 -11.96 -14.80
CA THR A 42 14.57 -10.78 -15.42
C THR A 42 13.33 -11.21 -16.21
N VAL A 43 12.24 -10.45 -16.10
CA VAL A 43 11.02 -10.71 -16.87
C VAL A 43 11.33 -10.63 -18.37
N SER A 44 10.76 -11.56 -19.12
CA SER A 44 10.82 -11.65 -20.59
C SER A 44 10.61 -10.29 -21.26
N GLU A 45 11.43 -9.99 -22.27
CA GLU A 45 11.33 -8.76 -23.04
C GLU A 45 9.92 -8.54 -23.58
N SER A 46 9.38 -7.35 -23.37
CA SER A 46 8.10 -6.92 -23.91
C SER A 46 8.15 -6.86 -25.44
N THR A 47 7.04 -7.25 -26.08
CA THR A 47 6.90 -7.27 -27.55
C THR A 47 7.07 -5.89 -28.19
N PHE A 48 6.78 -4.80 -27.48
CA PHE A 48 6.87 -3.43 -27.99
C PHE A 48 8.29 -2.87 -27.87
N GLN A 49 8.82 -2.33 -28.97
CA GLN A 49 10.17 -1.73 -29.05
C GLN A 49 10.38 -0.55 -28.09
N LEU A 50 9.34 0.23 -27.77
CA LEU A 50 9.45 1.40 -26.89
C LEU A 50 9.83 1.02 -25.45
N PHE A 51 9.40 -0.16 -25.00
CA PHE A 51 9.73 -0.72 -23.69
C PHE A 51 11.09 -1.45 -23.67
N ARG A 52 11.81 -1.51 -24.80
CA ARG A 52 13.19 -2.03 -24.85
C ARG A 52 14.26 -0.98 -24.56
N LEU A 53 13.88 0.30 -24.51
CA LEU A 53 14.79 1.36 -24.07
C LEU A 53 15.22 1.09 -22.62
N PRO A 54 16.49 1.35 -22.25
CA PRO A 54 17.05 0.96 -20.96
C PRO A 54 16.31 1.58 -19.75
N PHE A 55 15.65 2.72 -19.95
CA PHE A 55 14.82 3.37 -18.93
C PHE A 55 13.47 2.66 -18.69
N PHE A 56 12.94 1.99 -19.71
CA PHE A 56 11.66 1.29 -19.68
C PHE A 56 11.82 -0.22 -19.48
N ALA A 57 13.04 -0.74 -19.66
CA ALA A 57 13.37 -2.13 -19.38
C ALA A 57 13.23 -2.45 -17.89
N TYR A 58 12.77 -3.67 -17.60
CA TYR A 58 12.62 -4.17 -16.24
C TYR A 58 14.00 -4.36 -15.58
N ASN A 59 14.18 -3.77 -14.41
CA ASN A 59 15.40 -3.88 -13.62
C ASN A 59 15.06 -4.23 -12.15
N ASN A 60 15.65 -5.32 -11.65
CA ASN A 60 15.46 -5.78 -10.27
C ASN A 60 15.85 -4.71 -9.23
N TYR A 61 16.85 -3.86 -9.51
CA TYR A 61 17.23 -2.75 -8.63
C TYR A 61 16.18 -1.63 -8.61
N ALA A 62 15.53 -1.35 -9.74
CA ALA A 62 14.46 -0.38 -9.81
C ALA A 62 13.22 -0.87 -9.01
N ALA A 63 12.88 -2.16 -9.15
CA ALA A 63 11.83 -2.80 -8.35
C ALA A 63 12.15 -2.75 -6.84
N MET A 64 13.40 -3.02 -6.44
CA MET A 64 13.85 -2.91 -5.05
C MET A 64 13.64 -1.49 -4.50
N ILE A 65 14.04 -0.46 -5.24
CA ILE A 65 13.88 0.94 -4.83
C ILE A 65 12.40 1.33 -4.75
N GLY A 66 11.57 0.87 -5.68
CA GLY A 66 10.11 1.08 -5.63
C GLY A 66 9.49 0.50 -4.35
N ILE A 67 9.89 -0.71 -3.96
CA ILE A 67 9.42 -1.34 -2.72
C ILE A 67 9.93 -0.61 -1.48
N ALA A 68 11.20 -0.23 -1.46
CA ALA A 68 11.81 0.51 -0.35
C ALA A 68 11.21 1.92 -0.18
N ALA A 69 10.62 2.50 -1.23
CA ALA A 69 9.96 3.79 -1.16
C ALA A 69 8.62 3.75 -0.42
N PHE A 70 7.89 2.62 -0.41
CA PHE A 70 6.59 2.52 0.27
C PHE A 70 6.62 2.90 1.76
N PRO A 71 7.52 2.35 2.62
CA PRO A 71 7.56 2.73 4.03
C PRO A 71 7.95 4.20 4.23
N LEU A 72 8.79 4.78 3.35
CA LEU A 72 9.14 6.21 3.40
C LEU A 72 7.94 7.11 3.10
N ILE A 73 7.19 6.79 2.03
CA ILE A 73 5.98 7.52 1.65
C ILE A 73 4.91 7.35 2.72
N ALA A 74 4.74 6.14 3.25
CA ALA A 74 3.79 5.86 4.32
C ALA A 74 4.11 6.67 5.58
N LEU A 75 5.38 6.72 5.98
CA LEU A 75 5.82 7.53 7.13
C LEU A 75 5.49 9.02 6.91
N ALA A 76 5.85 9.57 5.75
CA ALA A 76 5.57 10.97 5.43
C ALA A 76 4.06 11.28 5.49
N LEU A 77 3.23 10.44 4.88
CA LEU A 77 1.77 10.63 4.86
C LEU A 77 1.14 10.43 6.25
N LEU A 78 1.59 9.47 7.05
CA LEU A 78 1.10 9.30 8.43
C LEU A 78 1.45 10.49 9.32
N VAL A 79 2.66 11.03 9.19
CA VAL A 79 3.06 12.27 9.88
C VAL A 79 2.19 13.44 9.42
N CYS A 80 1.90 13.57 8.12
CA CYS A 80 0.96 14.57 7.63
C CYS A 80 -0.44 14.39 8.23
N ILE A 81 -0.96 13.15 8.32
CA ILE A 81 -2.27 12.90 8.95
C ILE A 81 -2.27 13.33 10.41
N PHE A 82 -1.20 13.02 11.16
CA PHE A 82 -1.07 13.39 12.56
C PHE A 82 -1.19 14.90 12.75
N PHE A 83 -0.43 15.69 11.99
CA PHE A 83 -0.44 17.16 12.11
C PHE A 83 -1.73 17.80 11.58
N LEU A 84 -2.24 17.37 10.43
CA LEU A 84 -3.44 18.01 9.84
C LEU A 84 -4.71 17.70 10.63
N PHE A 85 -4.83 16.51 11.22
CA PHE A 85 -6.07 16.05 11.84
C PHE A 85 -5.98 15.88 13.35
N GLU A 86 -4.95 16.42 14.00
CA GLU A 86 -4.69 16.26 15.44
C GLU A 86 -5.95 16.50 16.30
N LYS A 87 -6.72 17.55 15.97
CA LYS A 87 -7.89 18.03 16.73
C LYS A 87 -9.24 17.61 16.15
N THR A 88 -9.29 17.07 14.93
CA THR A 88 -10.53 16.76 14.19
C THR A 88 -10.77 15.25 14.15
N HIS A 89 -11.91 14.78 14.67
CA HIS A 89 -12.24 13.35 14.67
C HIS A 89 -12.99 12.92 13.39
N ALA A 90 -12.24 12.56 12.36
CA ALA A 90 -12.77 12.02 11.10
C ALA A 90 -12.52 10.50 10.99
N LEU A 91 -13.58 9.71 10.82
CA LEU A 91 -13.50 8.26 10.70
C LEU A 91 -12.87 7.82 9.38
N GLU A 92 -13.23 8.47 8.28
CA GLU A 92 -12.67 8.21 6.95
C GLU A 92 -11.14 8.29 6.94
N ILE A 93 -10.58 9.24 7.70
CA ILE A 93 -9.13 9.47 7.80
C ILE A 93 -8.46 8.42 8.66
N SER A 94 -9.15 7.90 9.69
CA SER A 94 -8.61 6.81 10.50
C SER A 94 -8.46 5.54 9.66
N PHE A 95 -9.45 5.21 8.82
CA PHE A 95 -9.36 4.09 7.89
C PHE A 95 -8.38 4.34 6.74
N PHE A 96 -8.29 5.57 6.23
CA PHE A 96 -7.25 5.94 5.28
C PHE A 96 -5.84 5.81 5.89
N GLY A 97 -5.68 6.17 7.17
CA GLY A 97 -4.43 5.96 7.91
C GLY A 97 -4.05 4.48 8.03
N LEU A 98 -5.03 3.58 8.20
CA LEU A 98 -4.78 2.13 8.15
C LEU A 98 -4.33 1.67 6.77
N PHE A 99 -4.90 2.22 5.69
CA PHE A 99 -4.43 1.97 4.33
C PHE A 99 -2.97 2.43 4.15
N ILE A 100 -2.64 3.66 4.54
CA ILE A 100 -1.26 4.18 4.46
C ILE A 100 -0.30 3.34 5.30
N PHE A 101 -0.71 2.96 6.51
CA PHE A 101 0.07 2.05 7.35
C PHE A 101 0.34 0.71 6.66
N ALA A 102 -0.67 0.11 6.02
CA ALA A 102 -0.52 -1.15 5.32
C ALA A 102 0.49 -1.08 4.16
N LEU A 103 0.63 0.08 3.50
CA LEU A 103 1.66 0.28 2.46
C LEU A 103 3.08 0.05 3.00
N SER A 104 3.36 0.41 4.26
CA SER A 104 4.69 0.22 4.85
C SER A 104 5.11 -1.25 4.96
N VAL A 105 4.13 -2.16 5.04
CA VAL A 105 4.36 -3.61 5.16
C VAL A 105 4.82 -4.22 3.84
N GLU A 106 4.60 -3.53 2.71
CA GLU A 106 5.13 -3.98 1.41
C GLU A 106 6.66 -4.09 1.40
N ALA A 107 7.35 -3.38 2.31
CA ALA A 107 8.79 -3.50 2.51
C ALA A 107 9.26 -4.92 2.88
N LEU A 108 8.38 -5.75 3.45
CA LEU A 108 8.70 -7.15 3.77
C LEU A 108 9.04 -7.99 2.53
N GLN A 109 8.64 -7.56 1.33
CA GLN A 109 9.04 -8.21 0.08
C GLN A 109 10.57 -8.23 -0.12
N LEU A 110 11.29 -7.27 0.48
CA LEU A 110 12.74 -7.21 0.42
C LEU A 110 13.42 -8.38 1.13
N LEU A 111 12.70 -9.15 1.97
CA LEU A 111 13.24 -10.35 2.59
C LEU A 111 13.43 -11.50 1.59
N PHE A 112 12.65 -11.56 0.52
CA PHE A 112 12.71 -12.64 -0.47
C PHE A 112 14.08 -12.78 -1.17
N PRO A 113 14.71 -11.71 -1.68
CA PRO A 113 16.06 -11.81 -2.25
C PRO A 113 17.13 -12.22 -1.21
N LEU A 114 16.89 -12.03 0.09
CA LEU A 114 17.83 -12.45 1.13
C LEU A 114 17.86 -13.98 1.33
N GLN A 115 16.88 -14.73 0.83
CA GLN A 115 16.82 -16.19 0.95
C GLN A 115 18.07 -16.88 0.36
N GLU A 116 18.59 -16.36 -0.74
CA GLU A 116 19.81 -16.86 -1.40
C GLU A 116 21.02 -16.87 -0.47
N ARG A 117 21.07 -15.92 0.48
CA ARG A 117 22.17 -15.81 1.45
C ARG A 117 21.87 -16.54 2.76
N TYR A 118 20.61 -16.49 3.20
CA TYR A 118 20.18 -17.00 4.50
C TYR A 118 19.13 -18.09 4.31
N PRO A 119 19.54 -19.37 4.13
CA PRO A 119 18.61 -20.45 3.83
C PRO A 119 17.59 -20.71 4.95
N LEU A 120 17.91 -20.37 6.20
CA LEU A 120 17.00 -20.45 7.35
C LEU A 120 15.75 -19.56 7.16
N LEU A 121 15.88 -18.46 6.39
CA LEU A 121 14.79 -17.54 6.11
C LEU A 121 13.67 -18.19 5.30
N THR A 122 13.99 -19.24 4.52
CA THR A 122 13.02 -20.03 3.73
C THR A 122 11.87 -20.56 4.59
N VAL A 123 12.15 -20.97 5.83
CA VAL A 123 11.14 -21.50 6.77
C VAL A 123 10.08 -20.44 7.10
N PHE A 124 10.47 -19.17 7.18
CA PHE A 124 9.59 -18.07 7.53
C PHE A 124 8.90 -17.41 6.33
N MET A 125 9.29 -17.74 5.09
CA MET A 125 8.77 -17.07 3.90
C MET A 125 7.27 -17.22 3.71
N ALA A 126 6.72 -18.40 4.00
CA ALA A 126 5.28 -18.62 3.94
C ALA A 126 4.53 -17.66 4.90
N SER A 127 5.05 -17.49 6.12
CA SER A 127 4.46 -16.58 7.12
C SER A 127 4.59 -15.12 6.70
N VAL A 128 5.76 -14.71 6.20
CA VAL A 128 5.97 -13.34 5.69
C VAL A 128 5.02 -13.03 4.54
N ALA A 129 4.87 -13.97 3.60
CA ALA A 129 3.94 -13.83 2.48
C ALA A 129 2.48 -13.68 2.94
N ARG A 130 2.04 -14.47 3.95
CA ARG A 130 0.70 -14.33 4.54
C ARG A 130 0.50 -12.96 5.19
N ILE A 131 1.51 -12.44 5.88
CA ILE A 131 1.46 -11.10 6.47
C ILE A 131 1.27 -10.05 5.38
N ILE A 132 2.03 -10.12 4.27
CA ILE A 132 1.85 -9.20 3.14
C ILE A 132 0.44 -9.29 2.57
N PHE A 133 -0.09 -10.50 2.33
CA PHE A 133 -1.46 -10.67 1.83
C PHE A 133 -2.52 -10.15 2.80
N PHE A 134 -2.35 -10.39 4.09
CA PHE A 134 -3.22 -9.84 5.14
C PHE A 134 -3.29 -8.32 5.05
N PHE A 135 -2.14 -7.64 4.95
CA PHE A 135 -2.10 -6.18 4.85
C PHE A 135 -2.63 -5.67 3.51
N ARG A 136 -2.43 -6.37 2.39
CA ARG A 136 -3.02 -6.00 1.08
C ARG A 136 -4.54 -6.05 1.09
N PHE A 137 -5.12 -7.11 1.63
CA PHE A 137 -6.58 -7.21 1.78
C PHE A 137 -7.10 -6.19 2.78
N GLY A 138 -6.41 -6.03 3.92
CA GLY A 138 -6.71 -5.02 4.91
C GLY A 138 -6.69 -3.61 4.33
N ALA A 139 -5.73 -3.29 3.47
CA ALA A 139 -5.60 -2.01 2.79
C ALA A 139 -6.81 -1.72 1.87
N CYS A 140 -7.20 -2.68 1.04
CA CYS A 140 -8.35 -2.54 0.14
C CYS A 140 -9.66 -2.37 0.94
N LEU A 141 -9.85 -3.21 1.97
CA LEU A 141 -11.02 -3.16 2.84
C LEU A 141 -11.07 -1.84 3.65
N ALA A 142 -9.93 -1.34 4.12
CA ALA A 142 -9.82 -0.07 4.82
C ALA A 142 -10.14 1.13 3.91
N LEU A 143 -9.72 1.10 2.64
CA LEU A 143 -10.12 2.13 1.67
C LEU A 143 -11.63 2.11 1.40
N LEU A 144 -12.21 0.92 1.24
CA LEU A 144 -13.65 0.79 1.04
C LEU A 144 -14.44 1.28 2.26
N THR A 145 -14.00 0.97 3.48
CA THR A 145 -14.68 1.51 4.66
C THR A 145 -14.48 3.01 4.81
N SER A 146 -13.29 3.53 4.49
CA SER A 146 -13.03 4.97 4.43
C SER A 146 -14.05 5.68 3.53
N SER A 147 -14.31 5.14 2.34
CA SER A 147 -15.27 5.71 1.39
C SER A 147 -16.72 5.59 1.87
N LEU A 148 -17.10 4.49 2.52
CA LEU A 148 -18.44 4.31 3.09
C LEU A 148 -18.71 5.30 4.24
N PHE A 149 -17.71 5.59 5.08
CA PHE A 149 -17.84 6.53 6.20
C PHE A 149 -17.84 8.01 5.79
N ALA A 150 -17.49 8.33 4.54
CA ALA A 150 -17.72 9.67 3.97
C ALA A 150 -19.21 10.06 4.02
N HIS A 151 -20.11 9.05 4.10
CA HIS A 151 -21.55 9.26 4.18
C HIS A 151 -22.06 9.68 5.58
N LYS A 152 -21.37 10.55 6.34
CA LYS A 152 -21.82 11.15 7.64
C LYS A 152 -22.47 10.13 8.63
N THR A 153 -22.07 8.87 8.61
CA THR A 153 -22.53 7.86 9.56
C THR A 153 -21.63 7.87 10.78
N PHE A 154 -22.05 8.55 11.84
CA PHE A 154 -21.34 8.52 13.12
C PHE A 154 -21.62 7.21 13.84
N THR A 155 -20.78 6.20 13.62
CA THR A 155 -20.82 4.95 14.39
C THR A 155 -19.85 5.04 15.58
N ARG A 156 -20.33 4.77 16.79
CA ARG A 156 -19.47 4.70 18.00
C ARG A 156 -18.59 3.43 18.04
N GLU A 157 -18.92 2.43 17.24
CA GLU A 157 -18.31 1.08 17.22
C GLU A 157 -17.13 0.91 16.24
N THR A 158 -16.20 1.87 16.22
CA THR A 158 -15.03 1.82 15.30
C THR A 158 -14.14 0.60 15.51
N GLY A 159 -14.01 0.13 16.76
CA GLY A 159 -13.17 -1.02 17.10
C GLY A 159 -13.72 -2.32 16.51
N SER A 160 -15.03 -2.52 16.59
CA SER A 160 -15.74 -3.68 16.03
C SER A 160 -15.58 -3.75 14.50
N ILE A 161 -15.62 -2.61 13.82
CA ILE A 161 -15.39 -2.54 12.37
C ILE A 161 -13.95 -2.91 12.03
N ILE A 162 -12.96 -2.34 12.74
CA ILE A 162 -11.53 -2.68 12.53
C ILE A 162 -11.28 -4.17 12.77
N PHE A 163 -11.87 -4.73 13.83
CA PHE A 163 -11.79 -6.16 14.12
C PHE A 163 -12.39 -7.00 12.99
N LEU A 164 -13.59 -6.67 12.50
CA LEU A 164 -14.23 -7.37 11.39
C LEU A 164 -13.38 -7.31 10.11
N LEU A 165 -12.86 -6.13 9.75
CA LEU A 165 -11.98 -5.96 8.59
C LEU A 165 -10.72 -6.82 8.73
N SER A 166 -10.13 -6.84 9.93
CA SER A 166 -8.95 -7.65 10.23
C SER A 166 -9.27 -9.14 10.14
N PHE A 167 -10.42 -9.57 10.67
CA PHE A 167 -10.85 -10.96 10.58
C PHE A 167 -11.05 -11.42 9.13
N ILE A 168 -11.72 -10.61 8.30
CA ILE A 168 -11.92 -10.90 6.88
C ILE A 168 -10.56 -10.95 6.14
N ALA A 169 -9.69 -9.97 6.36
CA ALA A 169 -8.35 -9.96 5.76
C ALA A 169 -7.51 -11.18 6.17
N PHE A 170 -7.62 -11.59 7.44
CA PHE A 170 -6.95 -12.78 7.97
C PHE A 170 -7.46 -14.06 7.32
N ALA A 171 -8.78 -14.23 7.24
CA ALA A 171 -9.40 -15.37 6.58
C ALA A 171 -8.97 -15.47 5.11
N LEU A 172 -9.04 -14.35 4.36
CA LEU A 172 -8.63 -14.30 2.96
C LEU A 172 -7.15 -14.65 2.77
N SER A 173 -6.26 -14.15 3.65
CA SER A 173 -4.82 -14.45 3.57
C SER A 173 -4.48 -15.93 3.80
N HIS A 174 -5.31 -16.66 4.55
CA HIS A 174 -5.08 -18.09 4.87
C HIS A 174 -5.69 -19.05 3.85
N VAL A 175 -6.67 -18.61 3.07
CA VAL A 175 -7.28 -19.42 2.01
C VAL A 175 -6.34 -19.62 0.82
N ILE A 176 -5.39 -18.68 0.61
CA ILE A 176 -4.51 -18.70 -0.55
C ILE A 176 -3.33 -19.64 -0.29
N PRO A 177 -3.12 -20.67 -1.13
CA PRO A 177 -1.92 -21.48 -1.05
C PRO A 177 -0.71 -20.65 -1.51
N ILE A 178 0.36 -20.73 -0.73
CA ILE A 178 1.59 -19.98 -0.96
C ILE A 178 2.65 -20.97 -1.41
N ASP A 179 3.20 -20.71 -2.60
CA ASP A 179 4.31 -21.49 -3.13
C ASP A 179 5.62 -20.78 -2.80
N THR A 180 6.43 -21.39 -1.93
CA THR A 180 7.73 -20.86 -1.51
C THR A 180 8.90 -21.38 -2.35
N ILE A 181 8.65 -22.26 -3.32
CA ILE A 181 9.69 -22.95 -4.09
C ILE A 181 10.22 -22.08 -5.24
N GLN A 182 9.37 -21.21 -5.81
CA GLN A 182 9.76 -20.33 -6.92
C GLN A 182 9.65 -18.86 -6.54
N VAL A 183 10.79 -18.19 -6.38
CA VAL A 183 10.85 -16.73 -6.32
C VAL A 183 10.73 -16.19 -7.75
N VAL A 184 9.52 -15.77 -8.12
CA VAL A 184 9.26 -15.14 -9.41
C VAL A 184 9.71 -13.68 -9.37
N SER A 185 10.07 -13.11 -10.54
CA SER A 185 10.21 -11.66 -10.72
C SER A 185 9.00 -10.91 -10.13
N PHE A 186 9.22 -9.70 -9.59
CA PHE A 186 8.29 -8.92 -8.75
C PHE A 186 8.08 -9.39 -7.31
N PHE A 187 8.98 -10.20 -6.75
CA PHE A 187 8.98 -10.56 -5.33
C PHE A 187 7.61 -11.09 -4.84
N SER A 188 6.96 -11.97 -5.61
CA SER A 188 5.62 -12.49 -5.30
C SER A 188 5.50 -14.02 -5.42
N PHE A 189 4.70 -14.62 -4.53
CA PHE A 189 4.70 -16.06 -4.22
C PHE A 189 3.52 -16.88 -4.75
N SER A 190 2.94 -16.49 -5.87
CA SER A 190 1.93 -17.34 -6.49
C SER A 190 1.88 -17.02 -7.95
N ARG A 191 2.15 -17.99 -8.82
CA ARG A 191 1.92 -17.86 -10.25
C ARG A 191 0.46 -18.19 -10.59
N SER A 192 -0.14 -19.17 -9.91
CA SER A 192 -1.48 -19.68 -10.22
C SER A 192 -2.62 -18.77 -9.78
N TYR A 193 -2.52 -18.05 -8.65
CA TYR A 193 -3.65 -17.28 -8.11
C TYR A 193 -3.56 -15.76 -8.36
N ARG A 194 -2.59 -15.30 -9.16
CA ARG A 194 -2.38 -13.86 -9.44
C ARG A 194 -3.64 -13.16 -9.92
N TYR A 195 -4.32 -13.76 -10.89
CA TYR A 195 -5.52 -13.16 -11.51
C TYR A 195 -6.67 -12.98 -10.52
N LEU A 196 -6.88 -13.94 -9.62
CA LEU A 196 -7.93 -13.86 -8.61
C LEU A 196 -7.65 -12.75 -7.60
N LEU A 197 -6.39 -12.65 -7.14
CA LEU A 197 -5.96 -11.63 -6.19
C LEU A 197 -6.04 -10.22 -6.78
N TYR A 198 -5.60 -10.04 -8.03
CA TYR A 198 -5.65 -8.77 -8.73
C TYR A 198 -7.09 -8.36 -9.05
N SER A 199 -7.94 -9.31 -9.47
CA SER A 199 -9.35 -9.05 -9.72
C SER A 199 -10.07 -8.62 -8.45
N PHE A 200 -9.88 -9.34 -7.33
CA PHE A 200 -10.48 -8.97 -6.05
C PHE A 200 -10.05 -7.57 -5.60
N SER A 201 -8.72 -7.34 -5.55
CA SER A 201 -8.17 -6.06 -5.10
C SER A 201 -8.62 -4.91 -6.01
N GLY A 202 -8.63 -5.15 -7.32
CA GLY A 202 -9.10 -4.19 -8.32
C GLY A 202 -10.58 -3.82 -8.14
N ILE A 203 -11.45 -4.82 -7.99
CA ILE A 203 -12.91 -4.59 -7.79
C ILE A 203 -13.15 -3.78 -6.52
N VAL A 204 -12.52 -4.15 -5.40
CA VAL A 204 -12.70 -3.45 -4.12
C VAL A 204 -12.16 -2.02 -4.19
N CYS A 205 -11.01 -1.80 -4.82
CA CYS A 205 -10.43 -0.47 -4.98
C CYS A 205 -11.26 0.42 -5.91
N VAL A 206 -11.77 -0.13 -7.03
CA VAL A 206 -12.68 0.59 -7.93
C VAL A 206 -13.96 0.97 -7.18
N LEU A 207 -14.51 0.06 -6.38
CA LEU A 207 -15.70 0.34 -5.58
C LEU A 207 -15.46 1.46 -4.57
N ALA A 208 -14.28 1.52 -3.93
CA ALA A 208 -13.90 2.60 -3.03
C ALA A 208 -13.84 3.97 -3.74
N VAL A 209 -13.24 4.01 -4.94
CA VAL A 209 -13.18 5.24 -5.76
C VAL A 209 -14.59 5.68 -6.18
N VAL A 210 -15.40 4.76 -6.70
CA VAL A 210 -16.78 5.04 -7.12
C VAL A 210 -17.60 5.53 -5.93
N SER A 211 -17.43 4.94 -4.76
CA SER A 211 -18.12 5.36 -3.53
C SER A 211 -17.80 6.81 -3.15
N PHE A 212 -16.52 7.22 -3.14
CA PHE A 212 -16.15 8.62 -2.93
C PHE A 212 -16.71 9.57 -4.00
N LEU A 213 -16.67 9.13 -5.26
CA LEU A 213 -17.18 9.92 -6.39
C LEU A 213 -18.69 10.15 -6.26
N LEU A 214 -19.46 9.11 -5.93
CA LEU A 214 -20.91 9.20 -5.72
C LEU A 214 -21.23 10.14 -4.55
N VAL A 215 -20.50 10.08 -3.44
CA VAL A 215 -20.68 11.02 -2.32
C VAL A 215 -20.46 12.47 -2.78
N GLY A 216 -19.43 12.72 -3.58
CA GLY A 216 -19.17 14.04 -4.15
C GLY A 216 -20.27 14.54 -5.10
N ILE A 217 -20.85 13.65 -5.92
CA ILE A 217 -21.97 13.99 -6.81
C ILE A 217 -23.24 14.26 -6.01
N TYR A 218 -23.68 13.31 -5.19
CA TYR A 218 -24.96 13.39 -4.49
C TYR A 218 -25.03 14.55 -3.49
N ARG A 219 -23.90 14.90 -2.86
CA ARG A 219 -23.85 16.03 -1.91
C ARG A 219 -23.39 17.33 -2.55
N SER A 220 -23.08 17.35 -3.85
CA SER A 220 -22.51 18.51 -4.57
C SER A 220 -21.22 19.08 -3.95
N ILE A 221 -20.44 18.25 -3.22
CA ILE A 221 -19.19 18.68 -2.58
C ILE A 221 -18.04 18.44 -3.54
N THR A 222 -17.45 19.53 -4.05
CA THR A 222 -16.34 19.48 -5.01
C THR A 222 -15.08 18.85 -4.41
N GLU A 223 -14.85 18.97 -3.10
CA GLU A 223 -13.68 18.40 -2.44
C GLU A 223 -13.67 16.87 -2.44
N TYR A 224 -14.83 16.22 -2.25
CA TYR A 224 -14.92 14.76 -2.36
C TYR A 224 -14.72 14.25 -3.79
N ARG A 225 -15.10 15.04 -4.80
CA ARG A 225 -14.81 14.71 -6.22
C ARG A 225 -13.32 14.77 -6.50
N LYS A 226 -12.62 15.80 -6.00
CA LYS A 226 -11.16 15.90 -6.10
C LYS A 226 -10.49 14.74 -5.37
N ALA A 227 -10.95 14.41 -4.16
CA ALA A 227 -10.44 13.29 -3.38
C ALA A 227 -10.58 11.95 -4.12
N ALA A 228 -11.70 11.69 -4.80
CA ALA A 228 -11.89 10.47 -5.60
C ALA A 228 -10.87 10.35 -6.74
N ILE A 229 -10.59 11.45 -7.46
CA ILE A 229 -9.60 11.47 -8.54
C ILE A 229 -8.20 11.24 -7.97
N GLN A 230 -7.85 11.86 -6.85
CA GLN A 230 -6.55 11.65 -6.20
C GLN A 230 -6.38 10.22 -5.69
N LEU A 231 -7.43 9.63 -5.14
CA LEU A 231 -7.43 8.22 -4.72
C LEU A 231 -7.19 7.28 -5.91
N LEU A 232 -7.81 7.56 -7.07
CA LEU A 232 -7.58 6.80 -8.29
C LEU A 232 -6.12 6.93 -8.77
N ILE A 233 -5.55 8.14 -8.74
CA ILE A 233 -4.13 8.36 -9.07
C ILE A 233 -3.22 7.56 -8.13
N MET A 234 -3.49 7.58 -6.82
CA MET A 234 -2.74 6.81 -5.83
C MET A 234 -2.79 5.30 -6.10
N LEU A 235 -3.96 4.76 -6.41
CA LEU A 235 -4.14 3.33 -6.68
C LEU A 235 -3.40 2.89 -7.96
N ILE A 236 -3.42 3.73 -8.99
CA ILE A 236 -2.63 3.49 -10.22
C ILE A 236 -1.14 3.56 -9.89
N ALA A 237 -0.68 4.56 -9.14
CA ALA A 237 0.72 4.68 -8.74
C ALA A 237 1.19 3.48 -7.90
N TYR A 238 0.34 3.01 -6.98
CA TYR A 238 0.59 1.84 -6.15
C TYR A 238 0.78 0.55 -6.97
N THR A 239 -0.14 0.27 -7.91
CA THR A 239 -0.04 -0.92 -8.78
C THR A 239 1.16 -0.82 -9.72
N LEU A 240 1.44 0.37 -10.23
CA LEU A 240 2.57 0.64 -11.11
C LEU A 240 3.91 0.41 -10.40
N LEU A 241 4.06 0.86 -9.14
CA LEU A 241 5.25 0.61 -8.33
C LEU A 241 5.48 -0.87 -8.03
N LEU A 242 4.41 -1.65 -7.83
CA LEU A 242 4.52 -3.08 -7.51
C LEU A 242 4.89 -3.95 -8.72
N TYR A 243 4.46 -3.60 -9.95
CA TYR A 243 4.49 -4.54 -11.08
C TYR A 243 5.28 -4.11 -12.31
N THR A 244 5.81 -2.88 -12.37
CA THR A 244 6.53 -2.44 -13.59
C THR A 244 8.04 -2.60 -13.48
N GLY A 245 8.63 -2.36 -12.31
CA GLY A 245 10.07 -2.52 -12.07
C GLY A 245 10.99 -1.78 -13.04
N SER A 246 10.52 -0.71 -13.69
CA SER A 246 11.32 0.15 -14.59
C SER A 246 11.64 1.47 -13.89
N TRP A 247 12.82 2.04 -14.17
CA TRP A 247 13.29 3.29 -13.55
C TRP A 247 12.35 4.49 -13.77
N PHE A 248 11.81 4.62 -14.99
CA PHE A 248 10.86 5.69 -15.28
C PHE A 248 9.59 5.55 -14.44
N PHE A 249 9.01 4.35 -14.44
CA PHE A 249 7.79 4.05 -13.72
C PHE A 249 7.97 4.11 -12.20
N THR A 250 9.13 3.73 -11.67
CA THR A 250 9.39 3.82 -10.23
C THR A 250 9.48 5.27 -9.76
N VAL A 251 10.23 6.13 -10.46
CA VAL A 251 10.32 7.56 -10.12
C VAL A 251 8.94 8.22 -10.23
N PHE A 252 8.24 7.99 -11.35
CA PHE A 252 6.90 8.53 -11.55
C PHE A 252 5.91 8.04 -10.49
N GLY A 253 5.93 6.75 -10.19
CA GLY A 253 5.07 6.13 -9.18
C GLY A 253 5.30 6.68 -7.78
N ILE A 254 6.55 6.88 -7.36
CA ILE A 254 6.90 7.48 -6.06
C ILE A 254 6.32 8.89 -5.94
N VAL A 255 6.55 9.72 -6.95
CA VAL A 255 6.05 11.11 -6.97
C VAL A 255 4.53 11.13 -6.99
N ALA A 256 3.89 10.33 -7.85
CA ALA A 256 2.44 10.28 -7.97
C ALA A 256 1.76 9.78 -6.68
N LEU A 257 2.34 8.79 -5.99
CA LEU A 257 1.80 8.27 -4.74
C LEU A 257 1.88 9.30 -3.60
N LEU A 258 3.03 10.00 -3.49
CA LEU A 258 3.24 11.01 -2.45
C LEU A 258 2.40 12.26 -2.70
N VAL A 259 2.40 12.79 -3.93
CA VAL A 259 1.59 13.96 -4.30
C VAL A 259 0.10 13.63 -4.23
N GLY A 260 -0.33 12.47 -4.74
CA GLY A 260 -1.71 12.02 -4.66
C GLY A 260 -2.21 11.90 -3.21
N GLY A 261 -1.39 11.31 -2.33
CA GLY A 261 -1.70 11.23 -0.90
C GLY A 261 -1.80 12.59 -0.22
N GLY A 262 -0.85 13.50 -0.50
CA GLY A 262 -0.89 14.85 0.05
C GLY A 262 -2.09 15.66 -0.42
N LEU A 263 -2.45 15.58 -1.71
CA LEU A 263 -3.61 16.26 -2.28
C LEU A 263 -4.93 15.68 -1.77
N PHE A 264 -5.01 14.35 -1.59
CA PHE A 264 -6.16 13.69 -0.97
C PHE A 264 -6.40 14.20 0.45
N LEU A 265 -5.35 14.21 1.28
CA LEU A 265 -5.44 14.73 2.65
C LEU A 265 -5.81 16.21 2.68
N LYS A 266 -5.25 17.02 1.77
CA LYS A 266 -5.57 18.44 1.67
C LYS A 266 -7.04 18.68 1.31
N ALA A 267 -7.60 17.92 0.36
CA ALA A 267 -9.00 18.05 -0.04
C ALA A 267 -9.95 17.72 1.13
N ILE A 268 -9.68 16.63 1.85
CA ILE A 268 -10.47 16.26 3.03
C ILE A 268 -10.29 17.27 4.17
N HIS A 269 -9.07 17.76 4.39
CA HIS A 269 -8.80 18.75 5.44
C HIS A 269 -9.56 20.06 5.18
N GLN A 270 -9.57 20.52 3.92
CA GLN A 270 -10.35 21.68 3.52
C GLN A 270 -11.84 21.47 3.82
N PHE A 271 -12.39 20.31 3.47
CA PHE A 271 -13.79 20.01 3.79
C PHE A 271 -14.11 20.15 5.30
N TYR A 272 -13.23 19.67 6.18
CA TYR A 272 -13.42 19.79 7.63
C TYR A 272 -13.14 21.19 8.20
N LEU A 273 -12.37 22.04 7.52
CA LEU A 273 -12.15 23.43 7.95
C LEU A 273 -13.38 24.33 7.74
N TRP A 274 -14.19 24.03 6.71
CA TRP A 274 -15.38 24.80 6.34
C TRP A 274 -16.67 24.29 7.02
N GLN A 275 -16.57 23.29 7.91
CA GLN A 275 -17.69 22.71 8.64
C GLN A 275 -17.65 23.09 10.12
#